data_AF-T1C805-F1
#
_entry.id   AF-T1C805-F1
#
_cell.length_a   1.000
_cell.length_b   1.000
_cell.length_c   1.000
_cell.angle_alpha   90.00
_cell.angle_beta   90.00
_cell.angle_gamma   90.00
#
_symmetry.space_group_name_H-M   'P 1'
#
loop_
_entity.id
_entity.type
_entity.pdbx_description
1 polymer ?
#
loop_
_entity_poly.entity_id
_entity_poly.type
_entity_poly.pdbx_seq_one_letter_code
_entity_poly.pdbx_strand_id
1 'polypeptide(L)' 'MNWKGKPLISYEVVINLIKNTTTKTGLEVFARLDKKHYKKAQKFT' A
#
# COMPACT_ATOMS: atom_id res chain seq x y z
N MET A 1 5.70 -6.37 14.06
CA MET A 1 4.72 -7.04 13.17
C MET A 1 3.31 -6.71 13.69
N ASN A 2 2.36 -6.36 12.80
CA ASN A 2 1.02 -5.89 13.18
C ASN A 2 0.19 -7.03 13.82
N TRP A 3 0.38 -7.25 15.12
CA TRP A 3 -0.17 -8.37 15.89
C TRP A 3 -1.61 -8.15 16.38
N LYS A 4 -2.13 -6.93 16.23
CA LYS A 4 -3.50 -6.59 16.60
C LYS A 4 -4.39 -6.72 15.35
N GLY A 5 -5.24 -7.75 15.31
CA GLY A 5 -6.15 -8.01 14.21
C GLY A 5 -7.19 -6.90 14.06
N LYS A 6 -6.88 -5.87 13.27
CA LYS A 6 -7.85 -4.88 12.82
C LYS A 6 -8.51 -5.37 11.53
N PRO A 7 -9.85 -5.41 11.44
CA PRO A 7 -10.53 -5.77 10.21
C PRO A 7 -10.22 -4.74 9.11
N LEU A 8 -9.94 -5.21 7.89
CA LEU A 8 -9.54 -4.40 6.74
C LEU A 8 -10.75 -3.79 6.01
N ILE A 9 -11.55 -3.02 6.74
CA ILE A 9 -12.84 -2.51 6.25
C ILE A 9 -12.70 -1.27 5.36
N SER A 10 -11.57 -0.57 5.44
CA SER A 10 -11.34 0.65 4.66
C SER A 10 -9.96 0.69 4.03
N TYR A 11 -9.85 1.42 2.92
CA TYR A 11 -8.56 1.68 2.26
C TYR A 11 -7.55 2.32 3.22
N GLU A 12 -8.00 3.18 4.13
CA GLU A 12 -7.15 3.81 5.13
C GLU A 12 -6.53 2.80 6.09
N VAL A 13 -7.32 1.84 6.59
CA VAL A 13 -6.81 0.78 7.47
C VAL A 13 -5.77 -0.08 6.75
N VAL A 14 -6.02 -0.44 5.49
CA VAL A 14 -5.08 -1.22 4.67
C VAL A 14 -3.79 -0.45 4.42
N ILE A 15 -3.89 0.84 4.04
CA ILE A 15 -2.73 1.69 3.78
C ILE A 15 -1.89 1.87 5.04
N ASN A 16 -2.51 2.13 6.18
CA ASN A 16 -1.83 2.28 7.46
C ASN A 16 -1.17 0.96 7.90
N LEU A 17 -1.79 -0.18 7.63
CA LEU A 17 -1.20 -1.48 7.92
C LEU A 17 0.08 -1.69 7.11
N ILE A 18 0.03 -1.47 5.79
CA ILE A 18 1.16 -1.67 4.88
C ILE A 18 2.29 -0.70 5.20
N LYS A 19 1.97 0.59 5.43
CA LYS A 19 2.95 1.61 5.83
C LYS A 19 3.73 1.25 7.08
N ASN A 20 3.12 0.52 8.00
CA ASN A 20 3.73 0.12 9.26
C ASN A 20 4.48 -1.23 9.18
N THR A 21 4.81 -1.69 7.97
CA THR A 21 5.63 -2.89 7.76
C THR A 21 6.99 -2.52 7.21
N THR A 22 8.00 -3.29 7.58
CA THR A 22 9.37 -3.18 7.07
C THR A 22 9.75 -4.45 6.33
N THR A 23 10.62 -4.34 5.33
CA THR A 23 11.17 -5.53 4.65
C THR A 23 12.13 -6.27 5.57
N LYS A 24 12.44 -7.53 5.27
CA LYS A 24 13.45 -8.32 6.02
C LYS A 24 14.83 -7.65 6.05
N THR A 25 15.12 -6.81 5.05
CA THR A 25 16.36 -6.05 4.93
C THR A 25 16.30 -4.66 5.60
N GLY A 26 15.20 -4.31 6.26
CA GLY A 26 15.05 -3.07 7.02
C GLY A 26 14.55 -1.86 6.23
N LEU A 27 14.05 -2.04 5.01
CA LEU A 27 13.48 -0.93 4.23
C LEU A 27 12.08 -0.59 4.74
N GLU A 28 11.79 0.70 4.82
CA GLU A 28 10.46 1.22 5.13
C GLU A 28 9.54 1.16 3.91
N VAL A 29 8.29 0.78 4.11
CA VAL A 29 7.30 0.66 3.03
C VAL A 29 6.42 1.92 3.01
N PHE A 30 6.38 2.61 1.87
CA PHE A 30 5.47 3.73 1.67
C PHE A 30 4.22 3.29 0.87
N ALA A 31 3.02 3.52 1.42
CA ALA A 31 1.76 3.26 0.74
C ALA A 31 0.84 4.47 0.74
N ARG A 32 0.16 4.71 -0.38
CA ARG A 32 -0.87 5.75 -0.51
C ARG A 32 -2.02 5.27 -1.39
N LEU A 33 -3.21 5.82 -1.17
CA LEU A 33 -4.32 5.61 -2.08
C LEU A 33 -4.06 6.42 -3.34
N ASP A 34 -4.00 5.74 -4.48
CA ASP A 34 -3.96 6.40 -5.77
C ASP A 34 -5.30 6.22 -6.49
N LYS A 35 -5.97 7.34 -6.78
CA LYS A 35 -7.25 7.37 -7.47
C LYS A 35 -7.10 7.72 -8.96
N LYS A 36 -5.86 7.84 -9.45
CA LYS A 36 -5.62 8.16 -10.86
C LYS A 36 -6.15 7.05 -11.75
N HIS A 37 -6.80 7.44 -12.84
CA HIS A 37 -7.19 6.52 -13.89
C HIS A 37 -6.01 6.30 -14.83
N TYR A 38 -5.46 5.09 -14.82
CA TYR A 38 -4.34 4.72 -15.68
C TYR A 38 -4.87 4.17 -17.00
N LYS A 39 -4.57 4.87 -18.10
CA LYS A 39 -4.94 4.43 -19.45
C LYS A 39 -4.15 3.17 -19.81
N LYS A 40 -4.85 2.14 -20.23
CA LYS A 40 -4.25 0.91 -20.77
C LYS A 40 -3.75 1.15 -22.20
N ALA A 41 -2.80 0.34 -22.67
CA ALA A 41 -2.27 0.36 -24.03
C ALA A 41 -1.53 1.66 -24.45
N GLN A 42 -0.79 2.28 -23.54
CA GLN A 42 0.16 3.34 -23.92
C GLN A 42 1.36 2.73 -24.66
N LYS A 43 1.57 3.17 -25.91
CA LYS A 43 2.84 2.95 -26.61
C LYS A 43 3.84 3.98 -26.12
N PHE A 44 4.90 3.53 -25.47
CA PHE A 44 6.10 4.33 -25.26
C PHE A 44 6.91 4.23 -26.55
N THR A 45 7.22 5.37 -27.18
CA THR A 45 8.12 5.45 -28.35
C THR A 45 9.53 5.76 -27.86
#